data_AF-D6THH1-F1
#
_entry.id   AF-D6THH1-F1
#
_cell.length_a   1.000
_cell.length_b   1.000
_cell.length_c   1.000
_cell.angle_alpha   90.00
_cell.angle_beta   90.00
_cell.angle_gamma   90.00
#
_symmetry.space_group_name_H-M   'P 1'
#
loop_
_entity.id
_entity.type
_entity.pdbx_description
1 polymer ?
#
loop_
_entity_poly.entity_id
_entity_poly.type
_entity_poly.pdbx_seq_one_letter_code
_entity_poly.pdbx_strand_id
1 'polypeptide(L)'
;MKTKPDNISLLSPSFLPSRWIVWTGYAACAWALLFAMEHAYWAFGGTWLLASGSTQELQRQFAENPASYIISWAVDVMVFAVLALFPLALIWRGKRISQSRIQIFTLIYAYASLFFFALTGMIRHDNMLVLFSLAVSVLSIPIAFIRPRNQNIPSWLVTFATWTFGIGMTLYGLSYFIVAFLNIHAGHFWTYIAAGGLNWTIEGILFMMVAWLANCGGRDAQTRDGEPASIVVQRREERDNLGESKINGW
;
A
#
# COMPACT_ATOMS: atom_id res chain seq x y z
N MET A 1 47.56 31.16 18.80
CA MET A 1 46.11 30.84 18.75
C MET A 1 45.84 30.02 17.50
N LYS A 2 45.64 28.70 17.64
CA LYS A 2 45.27 27.81 16.54
C LYS A 2 43.75 27.64 16.58
N THR A 3 43.07 28.20 15.59
CA THR A 3 41.62 28.03 15.38
C THR A 3 41.35 26.57 15.02
N LYS A 4 40.60 25.90 15.89
CA LYS A 4 40.10 24.55 15.70
C LYS A 4 39.15 24.57 14.49
N PRO A 5 39.37 23.77 13.44
CA PRO A 5 38.43 23.71 12.34
C PRO A 5 37.14 23.08 12.88
N ASP A 6 36.06 23.86 12.80
CA ASP A 6 34.71 23.35 13.02
C ASP A 6 34.42 22.32 11.94
N ASN A 7 34.54 21.05 12.31
CA ASN A 7 33.98 19.95 11.56
C ASN A 7 32.47 20.17 11.52
N ILE A 8 32.02 20.90 10.52
CA ILE A 8 30.64 20.85 10.03
C ILE A 8 30.48 19.42 9.53
N SER A 9 30.08 18.54 10.46
CA SER A 9 29.55 17.24 10.15
C SER A 9 28.37 17.45 9.22
N LEU A 10 28.65 17.33 7.92
CA LEU A 10 27.69 17.06 6.87
C LEU A 10 26.72 16.04 7.45
N LEU A 11 25.53 16.51 7.82
CA LEU A 11 24.40 15.71 8.24
C LEU A 11 24.18 14.67 7.16
N SER A 12 24.75 13.48 7.37
CA SER A 12 24.52 12.34 6.50
C SER A 12 23.02 12.05 6.60
N PRO A 13 22.25 12.10 5.50
CA PRO A 13 20.79 11.96 5.52
C PRO A 13 20.35 10.50 5.76
N SER A 14 21.11 9.72 6.53
CA SER A 14 20.98 8.26 6.68
C SER A 14 20.23 7.84 7.94
N PHE A 15 19.26 8.64 8.36
CA PHE A 15 18.30 8.25 9.40
C PHE A 15 16.94 8.81 9.05
N LEU A 16 16.25 8.25 8.05
CA LEU A 16 14.81 8.12 8.24
C LEU A 16 14.64 6.97 9.25
N PRO A 17 14.22 7.25 10.51
CA PRO A 17 14.11 6.21 11.52
C PRO A 17 13.26 5.08 10.98
N SER A 18 13.73 3.83 11.05
CA SER A 18 12.97 2.65 10.61
C SER A 18 11.54 2.58 11.17
N ARG A 19 11.27 3.35 12.24
CA ARG A 19 9.95 3.56 12.82
C ARG A 19 8.98 4.22 11.83
N TRP A 20 9.38 5.25 11.09
CA TRP A 20 8.48 5.96 10.17
C TRP A 20 7.98 5.06 9.05
N ILE A 21 8.86 4.25 8.46
CA ILE A 21 8.46 3.26 7.43
C ILE A 21 7.37 2.34 7.96
N VAL A 22 7.54 1.87 9.20
CA VAL A 22 6.58 0.97 9.87
C VAL A 22 5.27 1.70 10.19
N TRP A 23 5.33 2.93 10.72
CA TRP A 23 4.14 3.72 11.02
C TRP A 23 3.34 4.07 9.77
N THR A 24 4.00 4.49 8.68
CA THR A 24 3.33 4.81 7.42
C THR A 24 2.67 3.57 6.82
N GLY A 25 3.32 2.40 6.89
CA GLY A 25 2.71 1.16 6.41
C GLY A 25 1.54 0.69 7.26
N TYR A 26 1.59 0.88 8.58
CA TYR A 26 0.43 0.64 9.44
C TYR A 26 -0.70 1.65 9.20
N ALA A 27 -0.37 2.92 8.94
CA ALA A 27 -1.36 3.93 8.59
C ALA A 27 -2.05 3.60 7.28
N ALA A 28 -1.30 3.21 6.23
CA ALA A 28 -1.85 2.78 4.95
C ALA A 28 -2.77 1.56 5.11
N CYS A 29 -2.35 0.56 5.88
CA CYS A 29 -3.14 -0.64 6.16
C CYS A 29 -4.41 -0.30 6.97
N ALA A 30 -4.28 0.50 8.03
CA ALA A 30 -5.42 0.93 8.85
C ALA A 30 -6.43 1.74 8.02
N TRP A 31 -5.95 2.61 7.13
CA TRP A 31 -6.79 3.40 6.25
C TRP A 31 -7.58 2.53 5.27
N ALA A 32 -6.91 1.59 4.59
CA ALA A 32 -7.56 0.63 3.70
C ALA A 32 -8.60 -0.23 4.43
N LEU A 33 -8.33 -0.65 5.68
CA LEU A 33 -9.29 -1.37 6.51
C LEU A 33 -10.48 -0.51 6.95
N LEU A 34 -10.25 0.76 7.29
CA LEU A 34 -11.33 1.70 7.58
C LEU A 34 -12.23 1.86 6.35
N PHE A 35 -11.65 1.92 5.15
CA PHE A 35 -12.41 2.02 3.91
C PHE A 35 -13.21 0.75 3.60
N ALA A 36 -12.64 -0.43 3.88
CA ALA A 36 -13.37 -1.70 3.83
C ALA A 36 -14.55 -1.72 4.83
N MET A 37 -14.35 -1.20 6.05
CA MET A 37 -15.43 -1.08 7.05
C MET A 37 -16.50 -0.08 6.65
N GLU A 38 -16.13 1.04 6.02
CA GLU A 38 -17.06 2.02 5.47
C GLU A 38 -17.95 1.40 4.39
N HIS A 39 -17.38 0.61 3.48
CA HIS A 39 -18.15 -0.12 2.47
C HIS A 39 -19.06 -1.17 3.10
N ALA A 40 -18.60 -1.89 4.12
CA ALA A 40 -19.46 -2.83 4.85
C ALA A 40 -20.62 -2.09 5.53
N TYR A 41 -20.37 -0.94 6.16
CA TYR A 41 -21.40 -0.11 6.78
C TYR A 41 -22.45 0.34 5.74
N TRP A 42 -22.03 0.77 4.55
CA TRP A 42 -22.94 1.11 3.46
C TRP A 42 -23.75 -0.08 2.96
N ALA A 43 -23.12 -1.25 2.84
CA ALA A 43 -23.79 -2.49 2.44
C ALA A 43 -24.96 -2.82 3.38
N PHE A 44 -24.81 -2.57 4.69
CA PHE A 44 -25.84 -2.79 5.72
C PHE A 44 -26.83 -1.63 5.89
N GLY A 45 -26.92 -0.71 4.93
CA GLY A 45 -27.90 0.38 4.94
C GLY A 45 -27.46 1.62 5.71
N GLY A 46 -26.18 1.67 6.12
CA GLY A 46 -25.56 2.86 6.62
C GLY A 46 -25.49 3.93 5.53
N THR A 47 -26.20 5.05 5.69
CA THR A 47 -26.41 6.01 4.60
C THR A 47 -26.10 7.45 4.98
N TRP A 48 -25.57 7.69 6.18
CA TRP A 48 -25.37 9.03 6.71
C TRP A 48 -24.49 9.95 5.83
N LEU A 49 -23.55 9.38 5.06
CA LEU A 49 -22.68 10.11 4.12
C LEU A 49 -23.15 10.07 2.66
N LEU A 50 -24.23 9.33 2.40
CA LEU A 50 -24.81 9.14 1.07
C LEU A 50 -25.96 10.15 0.90
N ALA A 51 -26.00 10.83 -0.24
CA ALA A 51 -27.14 11.68 -0.56
C ALA A 51 -28.43 10.85 -0.63
N SER A 52 -29.58 11.45 -0.33
CA SER A 52 -30.88 10.76 -0.32
C SER A 52 -31.20 10.00 -1.62
N GLY A 53 -30.71 10.46 -2.77
CA GLY A 53 -30.87 9.75 -4.04
C GLY A 53 -30.13 8.40 -4.09
N SER A 54 -28.93 8.29 -3.51
CA SER A 54 -28.17 7.05 -3.52
C SER A 54 -28.70 6.03 -2.52
N THR A 55 -29.37 6.47 -1.44
CA THR A 55 -30.00 5.55 -0.47
C THR A 55 -31.17 4.80 -1.10
N GLN A 56 -31.99 5.49 -1.89
CA GLN A 56 -33.13 4.89 -2.57
C GLN A 56 -32.68 3.91 -3.66
N GLU A 57 -31.61 4.24 -4.38
CA GLU A 57 -31.04 3.36 -5.39
C GLU A 57 -30.45 2.08 -4.78
N LEU A 58 -29.73 2.18 -3.65
CA LEU A 58 -29.22 1.00 -2.95
C LEU A 58 -30.35 0.09 -2.44
N GLN A 59 -31.41 0.67 -1.86
CA GLN A 59 -32.59 -0.08 -1.45
C GLN A 59 -33.26 -0.78 -2.63
N ARG A 60 -33.36 -0.09 -3.77
CA ARG A 60 -33.90 -0.64 -5.00
C ARG A 60 -33.07 -1.81 -5.51
N GLN A 61 -31.74 -1.67 -5.59
CA GLN A 61 -30.83 -2.73 -6.01
C GLN A 61 -30.93 -3.96 -5.11
N PHE A 62 -31.03 -3.75 -3.79
CA PHE A 62 -31.24 -4.84 -2.84
C PHE A 62 -32.60 -5.52 -3.03
N ALA A 63 -33.67 -4.76 -3.29
CA ALA A 63 -35.01 -5.30 -3.52
C ALA A 63 -35.14 -6.07 -4.85
N GLU A 64 -34.48 -5.59 -5.92
CA GLU A 64 -34.52 -6.21 -7.23
C GLU A 64 -33.67 -7.50 -7.29
N ASN A 65 -32.47 -7.49 -6.69
CA ASN A 65 -31.59 -8.66 -6.68
C ASN A 65 -30.66 -8.67 -5.43
N PRO A 66 -31.13 -9.21 -4.29
CA PRO A 66 -30.39 -9.17 -3.04
C PRO A 66 -29.09 -9.98 -3.09
N ALA A 67 -29.05 -11.07 -3.85
CA ALA A 67 -27.86 -11.88 -4.00
C ALA A 67 -26.74 -11.14 -4.74
N SER A 68 -27.05 -10.53 -5.89
CA SER A 68 -26.09 -9.72 -6.65
C SER A 68 -25.60 -8.50 -5.85
N TYR A 69 -26.50 -7.86 -5.09
CA TYR A 69 -26.16 -6.78 -4.18
C TYR A 69 -25.14 -7.23 -3.13
N ILE A 70 -25.45 -8.29 -2.37
CA ILE A 70 -24.58 -8.81 -1.30
C ILE A 70 -23.21 -9.23 -1.86
N ILE A 71 -23.20 -9.92 -3.01
CA ILE A 71 -21.96 -10.37 -3.65
C ILE A 71 -21.09 -9.18 -4.04
N SER A 72 -21.66 -8.15 -4.66
CA SER A 72 -20.90 -6.95 -5.06
C SER A 72 -20.24 -6.27 -3.87
N TRP A 73 -21.01 -6.01 -2.81
CA TRP A 73 -20.47 -5.38 -1.61
C TRP A 73 -19.41 -6.25 -0.92
N ALA A 74 -19.62 -7.57 -0.88
CA ALA A 74 -18.62 -8.49 -0.34
C ALA A 74 -17.33 -8.45 -1.16
N VAL A 75 -17.43 -8.38 -2.49
CA VAL A 75 -16.28 -8.24 -3.39
C VAL A 75 -15.56 -6.92 -3.15
N ASP A 76 -16.27 -5.79 -3.05
CA ASP A 76 -15.68 -4.48 -2.80
C ASP A 76 -14.93 -4.46 -1.45
N VAL A 77 -15.57 -4.91 -0.37
CA VAL A 77 -14.95 -5.02 0.97
C VAL A 77 -13.70 -5.90 0.93
N MET A 78 -13.78 -7.03 0.22
CA MET A 78 -12.64 -7.94 0.07
C MET A 78 -11.50 -7.26 -0.67
N VAL A 79 -11.77 -6.57 -1.79
CA VAL A 79 -10.74 -5.85 -2.58
C VAL A 79 -9.97 -4.86 -1.70
N PHE A 80 -10.66 -4.04 -0.91
CA PHE A 80 -9.98 -3.10 -0.01
C PHE A 80 -9.20 -3.80 1.10
N ALA A 81 -9.74 -4.88 1.66
CA ALA A 81 -9.01 -5.69 2.64
C ALA A 81 -7.73 -6.30 2.03
N VAL A 82 -7.76 -6.73 0.76
CA VAL A 82 -6.57 -7.21 0.05
C VAL A 82 -5.58 -6.09 -0.21
N LEU A 83 -6.05 -4.92 -0.63
CA LEU A 83 -5.20 -3.74 -0.84
C LEU A 83 -4.42 -3.40 0.42
N ALA A 84 -5.06 -3.45 1.60
CA ALA A 84 -4.40 -3.24 2.90
C ALA A 84 -3.20 -4.17 3.15
N LEU A 85 -3.22 -5.38 2.57
CA LEU A 85 -2.14 -6.36 2.75
C LEU A 85 -0.87 -6.02 1.95
N PHE A 86 -0.93 -5.19 0.92
CA PHE A 86 0.25 -4.79 0.14
C PHE A 86 1.25 -3.95 0.94
N PRO A 87 0.88 -2.79 1.53
CA PRO A 87 1.79 -2.02 2.36
C PRO A 87 2.23 -2.86 3.57
N LEU A 88 1.33 -3.66 4.15
CA LEU A 88 1.67 -4.56 5.25
C LEU A 88 2.74 -5.58 4.85
N ALA A 89 2.63 -6.18 3.67
CA ALA A 89 3.59 -7.15 3.15
C ALA A 89 4.98 -6.56 2.92
N LEU A 90 5.10 -5.24 2.72
CA LEU A 90 6.39 -4.55 2.59
C LEU A 90 7.07 -4.30 3.94
N ILE A 91 6.29 -3.96 4.97
CA ILE A 91 6.83 -3.44 6.23
C ILE A 91 6.73 -4.41 7.41
N TRP A 92 6.10 -5.57 7.24
CA TRP A 92 5.84 -6.50 8.34
C TRP A 92 7.13 -7.02 9.00
N ARG A 93 7.21 -6.85 10.33
CA ARG A 93 8.32 -7.31 11.19
C ARG A 93 7.89 -8.25 12.33
N GLY A 94 6.70 -8.84 12.23
CA GLY A 94 6.17 -9.70 13.29
C GLY A 94 7.00 -10.97 13.47
N LYS A 95 7.30 -11.33 14.72
CA LYS A 95 8.08 -12.56 15.04
C LYS A 95 7.31 -13.86 14.75
N ARG A 96 5.97 -13.84 14.81
CA ARG A 96 5.11 -15.04 14.73
C ARG A 96 4.80 -15.49 13.31
N ILE A 97 4.68 -14.54 12.37
CA ILE A 97 4.36 -14.79 10.97
C ILE A 97 5.47 -14.18 10.14
N SER A 98 6.13 -14.97 9.30
CA SER A 98 7.17 -14.44 8.41
C SER A 98 6.57 -13.53 7.35
N GLN A 99 7.33 -12.51 6.93
CA GLN A 99 6.94 -11.59 5.87
C GLN A 99 6.57 -12.33 4.57
N SER A 100 7.31 -13.39 4.22
CA SER A 100 7.01 -14.24 3.06
C SER A 100 5.61 -14.86 3.13
N ARG A 101 5.13 -15.27 4.31
CA ARG A 101 3.78 -15.83 4.44
C ARG A 101 2.71 -14.78 4.18
N ILE A 102 2.90 -13.55 4.66
CA ILE A 102 1.98 -12.44 4.37
C ILE A 102 1.97 -12.15 2.88
N GLN A 103 3.13 -12.08 2.23
CA GLN A 103 3.21 -11.89 0.78
C GLN A 103 2.46 -12.98 0.00
N ILE A 104 2.56 -14.25 0.42
CA ILE A 104 1.80 -15.35 -0.18
C ILE A 104 0.31 -15.17 0.06
N PHE A 105 -0.12 -14.82 1.27
CA PHE A 105 -1.53 -14.55 1.55
C PHE A 105 -2.05 -13.39 0.72
N THR A 106 -1.33 -12.27 0.63
CA THR A 106 -1.67 -11.13 -0.24
C THR A 106 -1.89 -11.60 -1.68
N LEU A 107 -1.00 -12.45 -2.20
CA LEU A 107 -1.11 -12.97 -3.56
C LEU A 107 -2.34 -13.87 -3.74
N ILE A 108 -2.57 -14.80 -2.82
CA ILE A 108 -3.75 -15.69 -2.85
C ILE A 108 -5.03 -14.86 -2.84
N TYR A 109 -5.12 -13.89 -1.92
CA TYR A 109 -6.27 -13.02 -1.80
C TYR A 109 -6.47 -12.12 -3.03
N ALA A 110 -5.38 -11.63 -3.64
CA ALA A 110 -5.46 -10.86 -4.89
C ALA A 110 -6.02 -11.68 -6.04
N TYR A 111 -5.56 -12.93 -6.22
CA TYR A 111 -6.10 -13.82 -7.24
C TYR A 111 -7.55 -14.23 -6.98
N ALA A 112 -7.89 -14.54 -5.72
CA ALA A 112 -9.27 -14.80 -5.34
C ALA A 112 -10.17 -13.60 -5.66
N SER A 113 -9.72 -12.39 -5.32
CA SER A 113 -10.46 -11.15 -5.61
C SER A 113 -10.65 -10.95 -7.11
N LEU A 114 -9.60 -11.16 -7.91
CA LEU A 114 -9.68 -11.07 -9.38
C LEU A 114 -10.70 -12.08 -9.97
N PHE A 115 -10.72 -13.31 -9.45
CA PHE A 115 -11.69 -14.32 -9.85
C PHE A 115 -13.12 -13.89 -9.52
N PHE A 116 -13.37 -13.42 -8.30
CA PHE A 116 -14.69 -12.93 -7.90
C PHE A 116 -15.10 -11.67 -8.67
N PHE A 117 -14.14 -10.80 -9.03
CA PHE A 117 -14.37 -9.63 -9.86
C PHE A 117 -14.82 -10.03 -11.26
N ALA A 118 -14.11 -10.98 -11.90
CA ALA A 118 -14.51 -11.55 -13.18
C ALA A 118 -15.88 -12.22 -13.13
N LEU A 119 -16.15 -13.00 -12.08
CA LEU A 119 -17.43 -13.67 -11.87
C LEU A 119 -18.58 -12.65 -11.73
N THR A 120 -18.37 -11.59 -10.97
CA THR A 120 -19.34 -10.50 -10.82
C THR A 120 -19.60 -9.80 -12.15
N GLY A 121 -18.56 -9.58 -12.95
CA GLY A 121 -18.67 -9.03 -14.31
C GLY A 121 -19.53 -9.91 -15.22
N MET A 122 -19.33 -11.24 -15.16
CA MET A 122 -20.15 -12.18 -15.93
C MET A 122 -21.61 -12.17 -15.49
N ILE A 123 -21.88 -12.16 -14.18
CA ILE A 123 -23.24 -12.11 -13.62
C ILE A 123 -23.97 -10.82 -14.02
N ARG A 124 -23.23 -9.70 -14.09
CA ARG A 124 -23.76 -8.38 -14.47
C ARG A 124 -23.76 -8.12 -15.97
N HIS A 125 -23.24 -9.04 -16.77
CA HIS A 125 -22.99 -8.82 -18.20
C HIS A 125 -22.11 -7.59 -18.50
N ASP A 126 -21.20 -7.25 -17.58
CA ASP A 126 -20.22 -6.18 -17.76
C ASP A 126 -18.97 -6.73 -18.45
N ASN A 127 -18.99 -6.65 -19.79
CA ASN A 127 -17.91 -7.14 -20.63
C ASN A 127 -16.57 -6.45 -20.35
N MET A 128 -16.58 -5.18 -19.94
CA MET A 128 -15.34 -4.44 -19.65
C MET A 128 -14.67 -4.98 -18.40
N LEU A 129 -15.46 -5.28 -17.36
CA LEU A 129 -14.96 -5.88 -16.12
C LEU A 129 -14.33 -7.26 -16.36
N VAL A 130 -14.98 -8.08 -17.18
CA VAL A 130 -14.49 -9.42 -17.54
C VAL A 130 -13.20 -9.32 -18.35
N LEU A 131 -13.17 -8.46 -19.38
CA LEU A 131 -11.99 -8.26 -20.21
C LEU A 131 -10.80 -7.72 -19.40
N PHE A 132 -11.05 -6.78 -18.49
CA PHE A 132 -10.03 -6.26 -17.59
C PHE A 132 -9.45 -7.37 -16.69
N SER A 133 -10.33 -8.15 -16.06
CA SER A 133 -9.90 -9.26 -15.18
C SER A 133 -9.10 -10.32 -15.94
N LEU A 134 -9.52 -10.63 -17.18
CA LEU A 134 -8.81 -11.54 -18.07
C LEU A 134 -7.45 -10.99 -18.48
N ALA A 135 -7.38 -9.71 -18.86
CA ALA A 135 -6.12 -9.05 -19.23
C ALA A 135 -5.12 -9.08 -18.07
N VAL A 136 -5.56 -8.74 -16.84
CA VAL A 136 -4.73 -8.81 -15.63
C VAL A 136 -4.30 -10.25 -15.35
N SER A 137 -5.19 -11.23 -15.51
CA SER A 137 -4.87 -12.66 -15.34
C SER A 137 -3.79 -13.10 -16.32
N VAL A 138 -3.94 -12.79 -17.61
CA VAL A 138 -2.98 -13.13 -18.66
C VAL A 138 -1.63 -12.47 -18.42
N LEU A 139 -1.59 -11.19 -18.03
CA LEU A 139 -0.36 -10.48 -17.70
C LEU A 139 0.35 -11.08 -16.46
N SER A 140 -0.41 -11.67 -15.53
CA SER A 140 0.16 -12.28 -14.33
C SER A 140 0.84 -13.64 -14.58
N ILE A 141 0.45 -14.34 -15.65
CA ILE A 141 1.00 -15.67 -16.00
C ILE A 141 2.51 -15.60 -16.30
N PRO A 142 3.01 -14.73 -17.22
CA PRO A 142 4.44 -14.57 -17.46
C PRO A 142 5.22 -14.23 -16.19
N ILE A 143 4.67 -13.38 -15.34
CA ILE A 143 5.29 -12.99 -14.06
C ILE A 143 5.44 -14.21 -13.14
N ALA A 144 4.43 -15.08 -13.09
CA ALA A 144 4.48 -16.32 -12.31
C ALA A 144 5.51 -17.32 -12.86
N PHE A 145 5.69 -17.38 -14.20
CA PHE A 145 6.66 -18.29 -14.84
C PHE A 145 8.11 -17.79 -14.79
N ILE A 146 8.35 -16.48 -14.84
CA ILE A 146 9.69 -15.90 -14.70
C ILE A 146 10.22 -16.07 -13.27
N ARG A 147 9.34 -16.31 -12.29
CA ARG A 147 9.69 -16.46 -10.88
C ARG A 147 10.31 -17.83 -10.57
N PRO A 148 11.51 -17.88 -9.94
CA PRO A 148 12.06 -19.13 -9.42
C PRO A 148 11.19 -19.70 -8.29
N ARG A 149 10.75 -20.97 -8.42
CA ARG A 149 9.81 -21.63 -7.48
C ARG A 149 10.26 -21.68 -6.01
N ASN A 150 11.56 -21.60 -5.75
CA ASN A 150 12.13 -21.65 -4.39
C ASN A 150 12.46 -20.28 -3.79
N GLN A 151 12.16 -19.17 -4.47
CA GLN A 151 12.47 -17.83 -3.97
C GLN A 151 11.22 -17.13 -3.42
N ASN A 152 11.40 -16.41 -2.31
CA ASN A 152 10.39 -15.49 -1.77
C ASN A 152 9.94 -14.51 -2.86
N ILE A 153 8.72 -13.96 -2.74
CA ILE A 153 8.27 -12.91 -3.68
C ILE A 153 9.27 -11.77 -3.57
N PRO A 154 9.91 -11.36 -4.68
CA PRO A 154 10.94 -10.36 -4.59
C PRO A 154 10.30 -9.04 -4.15
N SER A 155 10.89 -8.39 -3.15
CA SER A 155 10.34 -7.17 -2.55
C SER A 155 10.05 -6.08 -3.58
N TRP A 156 10.88 -5.98 -4.63
CA TRP A 156 10.68 -5.02 -5.73
C TRP A 156 9.32 -5.18 -6.42
N LEU A 157 8.78 -6.39 -6.53
CA LEU A 157 7.51 -6.65 -7.20
C LEU A 157 6.34 -6.15 -6.33
N VAL A 158 6.40 -6.40 -5.02
CA VAL A 158 5.41 -5.87 -4.07
C VAL A 158 5.50 -4.34 -4.00
N THR A 159 6.72 -3.78 -4.07
CA THR A 159 6.93 -2.33 -4.13
C THR A 159 6.34 -1.73 -5.40
N PHE A 160 6.56 -2.36 -6.56
CA PHE A 160 6.01 -1.93 -7.83
C PHE A 160 4.47 -1.99 -7.85
N ALA A 161 3.89 -3.07 -7.32
CA ALA A 161 2.44 -3.19 -7.17
C ALA A 161 1.88 -2.09 -6.26
N THR A 162 2.50 -1.86 -5.10
CA THR A 162 2.10 -0.81 -4.16
C THR A 162 2.17 0.58 -4.80
N TRP A 163 3.20 0.86 -5.60
CA TRP A 163 3.30 2.10 -6.39
C TRP A 163 2.19 2.23 -7.43
N THR A 164 1.96 1.18 -8.23
CA THR A 164 0.95 1.18 -9.29
C THR A 164 -0.44 1.42 -8.72
N PHE A 165 -0.80 0.71 -7.64
CA PHE A 165 -2.05 0.95 -6.93
C PHE A 165 -2.10 2.35 -6.33
N GLY A 166 -1.03 2.81 -5.69
CA GLY A 166 -0.98 4.15 -5.10
C GLY A 166 -1.22 5.27 -6.11
N ILE A 167 -0.59 5.20 -7.28
CA ILE A 167 -0.80 6.15 -8.39
C ILE A 167 -2.23 6.05 -8.91
N GLY A 168 -2.71 4.83 -9.19
CA GLY A 168 -4.06 4.60 -9.69
C GLY A 168 -5.13 5.18 -8.75
N MET A 169 -5.04 4.88 -7.46
CA MET A 169 -5.96 5.39 -6.43
C MET A 169 -5.87 6.91 -6.29
N THR A 170 -4.66 7.48 -6.37
CA THR A 170 -4.48 8.94 -6.31
C THR A 170 -5.16 9.63 -7.50
N LEU A 171 -4.90 9.16 -8.73
CA LEU A 171 -5.50 9.71 -9.94
C LEU A 171 -7.02 9.52 -9.95
N TYR A 172 -7.50 8.37 -9.49
CA TYR A 172 -8.92 8.08 -9.35
C TYR A 172 -9.59 9.03 -8.35
N GLY A 173 -9.03 9.23 -7.15
CA GLY A 173 -9.52 10.21 -6.18
C GLY A 173 -9.47 11.66 -6.71
N LEU A 174 -8.41 12.03 -7.41
CA LEU A 174 -8.32 13.36 -8.05
C LEU A 174 -9.44 13.58 -9.08
N SER A 175 -9.83 12.55 -9.82
CA SER A 175 -10.96 12.64 -10.75
C SER A 175 -12.28 12.95 -10.03
N TYR A 176 -12.51 12.40 -8.83
CA TYR A 176 -13.68 12.73 -8.01
C TYR A 176 -13.67 14.18 -7.53
N PHE A 177 -12.51 14.72 -7.15
CA PHE A 177 -12.41 16.13 -6.81
C PHE A 177 -12.82 17.01 -8.01
N ILE A 178 -12.31 16.69 -9.22
CA ILE A 178 -12.68 17.42 -10.44
C ILE A 178 -14.20 17.35 -10.66
N VAL A 179 -14.79 16.15 -10.59
CA VAL A 179 -16.25 15.97 -10.75
C VAL A 179 -17.03 16.75 -9.69
N ALA A 180 -16.58 16.73 -8.43
CA ALA A 180 -17.21 17.48 -7.35
C ALA A 180 -17.17 18.98 -7.59
N PHE A 181 -16.02 19.55 -7.97
CA PHE A 181 -15.90 20.98 -8.24
C PHE A 181 -16.70 21.44 -9.48
N LEU A 182 -16.79 20.60 -10.52
CA LEU A 182 -17.66 20.86 -11.66
C LEU A 182 -19.15 20.82 -11.30
N ASN A 183 -19.51 20.12 -10.22
CA ASN A 183 -20.88 19.93 -9.75
C ASN A 183 -21.08 20.48 -8.32
N ILE A 184 -20.51 21.66 -8.01
CA ILE A 184 -20.47 22.21 -6.65
C ILE A 184 -21.86 22.42 -6.00
N HIS A 185 -22.90 22.58 -6.82
CA HIS A 185 -24.28 22.76 -6.35
C HIS A 185 -25.09 21.46 -6.29
N ALA A 186 -24.51 20.32 -6.67
CA ALA A 186 -25.20 19.04 -6.62
C ALA A 186 -25.31 18.53 -5.18
N GLY A 187 -26.43 17.89 -4.84
CA GLY A 187 -26.62 17.25 -3.53
C GLY A 187 -25.59 16.15 -3.21
N HIS A 188 -24.86 15.67 -4.22
CA HIS A 188 -23.81 14.65 -4.10
C HIS A 188 -22.40 15.23 -3.90
N PHE A 189 -22.24 16.55 -3.82
CA PHE A 189 -20.92 17.21 -3.70
C PHE A 189 -20.06 16.62 -2.57
N TRP A 190 -20.63 16.51 -1.37
CA TRP A 190 -19.92 15.97 -0.21
C TRP A 190 -19.62 14.48 -0.32
N THR A 191 -20.50 13.71 -0.94
CA THR A 191 -20.24 12.29 -1.22
C THR A 191 -19.07 12.15 -2.18
N TYR A 192 -19.01 12.95 -3.26
CA TYR A 192 -17.88 12.92 -4.18
C TYR A 192 -16.58 13.38 -3.55
N ILE A 193 -16.59 14.37 -2.65
CA ILE A 193 -15.38 14.79 -1.94
C ILE A 193 -14.94 13.76 -0.91
N ALA A 194 -15.83 13.29 -0.03
CA ALA A 194 -15.45 12.45 1.10
C ALA A 194 -15.26 10.98 0.69
N ALA A 195 -16.32 10.35 0.17
CA ALA A 195 -16.31 8.94 -0.20
C ALA A 195 -15.43 8.67 -1.44
N GLY A 196 -15.42 9.62 -2.38
CA GLY A 196 -14.58 9.58 -3.56
C GLY A 196 -13.20 10.21 -3.31
N GLY A 197 -13.10 11.51 -3.47
CA GLY A 197 -11.83 12.21 -3.62
C GLY A 197 -10.85 11.96 -2.48
N LEU A 198 -11.24 12.29 -1.25
CA LEU A 198 -10.35 12.34 -0.10
C LEU A 198 -9.89 10.93 0.31
N ASN A 199 -10.80 9.96 0.38
CA ASN A 199 -10.46 8.59 0.73
C ASN A 199 -9.47 7.97 -0.25
N TRP A 200 -9.78 7.99 -1.55
CA TRP A 200 -8.93 7.40 -2.58
C TRP A 200 -7.59 8.13 -2.75
N THR A 201 -7.59 9.46 -2.65
CA THR A 201 -6.34 10.25 -2.77
C THR A 201 -5.43 10.05 -1.56
N ILE A 202 -5.95 10.07 -0.33
CA ILE A 202 -5.13 9.84 0.87
C ILE A 202 -4.57 8.43 0.87
N GLU A 203 -5.39 7.43 0.57
CA GLU A 203 -4.94 6.04 0.48
C GLU A 203 -3.83 5.88 -0.57
N GLY A 204 -4.04 6.45 -1.76
CA GLY A 204 -3.05 6.44 -2.83
C GLY A 204 -1.72 7.06 -2.41
N ILE A 205 -1.75 8.22 -1.75
CA ILE A 205 -0.55 8.90 -1.22
C ILE A 205 0.15 8.04 -0.17
N LEU A 206 -0.58 7.44 0.76
CA LEU A 206 -0.01 6.56 1.78
C LEU A 206 0.69 5.36 1.15
N PHE A 207 0.09 4.73 0.14
CA PHE A 207 0.70 3.61 -0.60
C PHE A 207 2.00 4.03 -1.29
N MET A 208 1.99 5.17 -2.00
CA MET A 208 3.20 5.71 -2.63
C MET A 208 4.29 6.02 -1.60
N MET A 209 3.93 6.60 -0.45
CA MET A 209 4.89 6.89 0.63
C MET A 209 5.49 5.60 1.20
N VAL A 210 4.70 4.56 1.46
CA VAL A 210 5.20 3.27 1.95
C VAL A 210 6.16 2.64 0.95
N ALA A 211 5.80 2.63 -0.33
CA ALA A 211 6.60 2.04 -1.38
C ALA A 211 7.93 2.82 -1.58
N TRP A 212 7.87 4.16 -1.52
CA TRP A 212 9.05 5.02 -1.55
C TRP A 212 9.99 4.72 -0.37
N LEU A 213 9.46 4.73 0.85
CA LEU A 213 10.24 4.51 2.07
C LEU A 213 10.84 3.11 2.12
N ALA A 214 10.10 2.08 1.68
CA ALA A 214 10.61 0.71 1.59
C ALA A 214 11.79 0.60 0.60
N ASN A 215 11.73 1.31 -0.52
CA ASN A 215 12.81 1.35 -1.51
C ASN A 215 14.06 2.09 -0.97
N CYS A 216 13.87 3.20 -0.25
CA CYS A 216 14.98 3.91 0.40
C CYS A 216 15.65 3.04 1.48
N GLY A 217 14.88 2.41 2.36
CA GLY A 217 15.41 1.59 3.44
C GLY A 217 16.17 0.34 2.97
N GLY A 218 15.82 -0.21 1.80
CA GLY A 218 16.55 -1.34 1.20
C GLY A 218 17.95 -0.97 0.71
N ARG A 219 18.13 0.25 0.16
CA ARG A 219 19.44 0.72 -0.32
C ARG A 219 20.45 0.93 0.80
N ASP A 220 19.98 1.41 1.95
CA ASP A 220 20.83 1.64 3.14
C ASP A 220 21.30 0.32 3.77
N ALA A 221 20.47 -0.72 3.74
CA ALA A 221 20.85 -2.05 4.22
C ALA A 221 21.87 -2.71 3.27
N GLN A 222 21.63 -2.62 1.96
CA GLN A 222 22.51 -3.23 0.96
C GLN A 222 23.90 -2.56 0.88
N THR A 223 23.99 -1.26 1.16
CA THR A 223 25.29 -0.54 1.26
C THR A 223 26.08 -0.92 2.51
N ARG A 224 25.41 -1.31 3.61
CA ARG A 224 26.09 -1.84 4.81
C ARG A 224 26.59 -3.26 4.62
N ASP A 225 25.80 -4.12 4.00
CA ASP A 225 26.18 -5.53 3.80
C ASP A 225 27.18 -5.71 2.64
N GLY A 226 27.26 -4.74 1.74
CA GLY A 226 28.26 -4.67 0.67
C GLY A 226 29.58 -4.01 1.05
N GLU A 227 29.72 -3.52 2.29
CA GLU A 227 30.99 -2.99 2.80
C GLU A 227 31.96 -4.17 2.98
N PRO A 228 33.07 -4.26 2.20
CA PRO A 228 33.95 -5.41 2.26
C PRO A 228 34.47 -5.59 3.69
N ALA A 229 34.47 -6.83 4.18
CA ALA A 229 34.82 -7.16 5.57
C ALA A 229 36.16 -6.55 6.02
N SER A 230 37.09 -6.33 5.07
CA SER A 230 38.35 -5.61 5.30
C SER A 230 38.15 -4.18 5.79
N ILE A 231 37.18 -3.42 5.26
CA ILE A 231 36.89 -2.04 5.69
C ILE A 231 36.24 -2.03 7.06
N VAL A 232 35.39 -3.01 7.37
CA VAL A 232 34.75 -3.12 8.70
C VAL A 232 35.79 -3.45 9.78
N VAL A 233 36.72 -4.35 9.48
CA VAL A 233 37.84 -4.70 10.39
C VAL A 233 38.78 -3.51 10.58
N GLN A 234 39.20 -2.86 9.49
CA GLN A 234 40.09 -1.70 9.54
C GLN A 234 39.50 -0.55 10.36
N ARG A 235 38.20 -0.27 10.20
CA ARG A 235 37.50 0.78 10.96
C ARG A 235 37.25 0.41 12.44
N ARG A 236 37.37 -0.88 12.79
CA ARG A 236 37.33 -1.36 14.17
C ARG A 236 38.69 -1.20 14.84
N GLU A 237 39.76 -1.64 14.16
CA GLU A 237 41.15 -1.44 14.63
C GLU A 237 41.50 0.03 14.82
N GLU A 238 41.06 0.90 13.90
CA GLU A 238 41.28 2.34 14.02
C GLU A 238 40.56 2.94 15.24
N ARG A 239 39.38 2.40 15.59
CA ARG A 239 38.62 2.81 16.78
C ARG A 239 39.25 2.32 18.08
N ASP A 240 39.77 1.10 18.08
CA ASP A 240 40.45 0.53 19.24
C ASP A 240 41.77 1.28 19.51
N ASN A 241 42.54 1.62 18.46
CA ASN A 241 43.74 2.45 18.56
C ASN A 241 43.45 3.88 19.04
N LEU A 242 42.35 4.49 18.60
CA LEU A 242 41.91 5.81 19.07
C LEU A 242 41.36 5.78 20.51
N GLY A 243 40.84 4.64 20.95
CA GLY A 243 40.41 4.39 22.32
C GLY A 243 41.59 4.28 23.29
N GLU A 244 42.63 3.52 22.92
CA GLU A 244 43.84 3.37 23.74
C GLU A 244 44.65 4.67 23.86
N SER A 245 44.66 5.49 22.80
CA SER A 245 45.34 6.81 22.82
C SER A 245 44.75 7.77 23.86
N LYS A 246 43.50 7.60 24.30
CA LYS A 246 42.88 8.46 25.34
C LYS A 246 43.11 7.97 26.77
N ILE A 247 43.52 6.71 26.95
CA ILE A 247 43.70 6.11 28.29
C ILE A 247 45.11 6.38 28.83
N ASN A 248 46.11 6.56 27.95
CA ASN A 248 47.51 6.78 28.36
C ASN A 248 47.90 8.27 28.49
N GLY A 249 46.93 9.17 28.61
CA GLY A 249 47.13 10.61 28.72
C GLY A 249 46.67 11.17 30.07
N TRP A 250 47.18 10.63 31.17
CA TRP A 250 47.19 11.23 32.52
C TRP A 250 48.53 10.96 33.19
#